data_AF-A0A2J7QCL0-F1
#
_entry.id   AF-A0A2J7QCL0-F1
#
_cell.length_a   1.000
_cell.length_b   1.000
_cell.length_c   1.000
_cell.angle_alpha   90.00
_cell.angle_beta   90.00
_cell.angle_gamma   90.00
#
_symmetry.space_group_name_H-M   'P 1'
#
loop_
_entity.id
_entity.type
_entity.pdbx_description
1 polymer ?
#
loop_
_entity_poly.entity_id
_entity_poly.type
_entity_poly.pdbx_seq_one_letter_code
_entity_poly.pdbx_strand_id
1 'polypeptide(L)'
;MQLKICVRCFQVKRDFIALLREHADIDRHSRWGDVKKRLDMDPRYKAVESSSAREDWFREYVKALKEERKREKERDREKRDKDKRESKDKGDKERDREKEREREREKEKEKEREKEKEKEGDVNDVSEDENVNNSDDEREKEQKDKEKQARMEASLREREKEVQRTLATHLRDRDKEREQHKHDEAVQHFNALLADLVRNAELAWREAKRQLRKDHRWELAELLDREEKEKLFNQHIEQLAKKKKEKFRELLDETGEVTLTSSWKEIKKLVKDDPRYSKFSSSDRKCEREFKEYIKDKLVAAKADFRELLQETKLINHKSLKLVQENEQHIREIEEILKKDRRYLVLDYMPDERTKLIVTYLEDLDKRGPPPPPTASEPTRRPTK
;
A
#
# COMPACT_ATOMS: atom_id res chain seq x y z
N MET A 1 2.47 -25.47 36.06
CA MET A 1 3.46 -26.40 35.47
C MET A 1 3.71 -26.17 33.98
N GLN A 2 2.76 -26.38 33.05
CA GLN A 2 3.04 -26.22 31.60
C GLN A 2 3.53 -24.82 31.21
N LEU A 3 2.93 -23.73 31.70
CA LEU A 3 3.40 -22.37 31.36
C LEU A 3 4.73 -21.97 32.01
N LYS A 4 5.07 -22.44 33.22
CA LYS A 4 6.37 -22.14 33.84
C LYS A 4 7.50 -22.90 33.16
N ILE A 5 7.23 -24.16 32.77
CA ILE A 5 8.09 -24.91 31.86
C ILE A 5 8.19 -24.16 30.54
N CYS A 6 7.10 -23.59 30.02
CA CYS A 6 7.09 -22.85 28.76
C CYS A 6 7.87 -21.53 28.83
N VAL A 7 7.67 -20.68 29.84
CA VAL A 7 8.42 -19.43 30.06
C VAL A 7 9.90 -19.73 30.29
N ARG A 8 10.22 -20.71 31.14
CA ARG A 8 11.61 -21.13 31.37
C ARG A 8 12.23 -21.77 30.12
N CYS A 9 11.49 -22.58 29.37
CA CYS A 9 11.94 -23.19 28.11
C CYS A 9 12.13 -22.14 27.02
N PHE A 10 11.25 -21.13 26.94
CA PHE A 10 11.40 -19.98 26.04
C PHE A 10 12.63 -19.14 26.42
N GLN A 11 12.85 -18.90 27.71
CA GLN A 11 14.03 -18.18 28.19
C GLN A 11 15.33 -18.97 27.90
N VAL A 12 15.34 -20.26 28.21
CA VAL A 12 16.47 -21.17 27.93
C VAL A 12 16.75 -21.27 26.43
N LYS A 13 15.71 -21.35 25.59
CA LYS A 13 15.84 -21.29 24.13
C LYS A 13 16.42 -19.98 23.66
N ARG A 14 15.92 -18.85 24.17
CA ARG A 14 16.41 -17.52 23.80
C ARG A 14 17.87 -17.32 24.21
N ASP A 15 18.22 -17.69 25.44
CA ASP A 15 19.58 -17.54 25.96
C ASP A 15 20.56 -18.46 25.19
N PHE A 16 20.11 -19.64 24.76
CA PHE A 16 20.84 -20.52 23.85
C PHE A 16 21.01 -19.92 22.45
N ILE A 17 19.97 -19.31 21.87
CA ILE A 17 20.06 -18.63 20.55
C ILE A 17 20.95 -17.38 20.64
N ALA A 18 20.93 -16.66 21.77
CA ALA A 18 21.83 -15.54 22.03
C ALA A 18 23.29 -16.00 22.08
N LEU A 19 23.56 -17.10 22.79
CA LEU A 19 24.87 -17.75 22.77
C LEU A 19 25.31 -18.09 21.34
N LEU A 20 24.44 -18.70 20.52
CA LEU A 20 24.76 -19.00 19.12
C LEU A 20 25.06 -17.73 18.30
N ARG A 21 24.40 -16.61 18.60
CA ARG A 21 24.60 -15.33 17.90
C ARG A 21 25.88 -14.61 18.32
N GLU A 22 26.32 -14.77 19.57
CA GLU A 22 27.56 -14.19 20.09
C GLU A 22 28.80 -14.84 19.45
N HIS A 23 28.67 -16.09 18.98
CA HIS A 23 29.71 -16.82 18.27
C HIS A 23 29.74 -16.47 16.78
N ALA A 24 30.60 -15.51 16.41
CA ALA A 24 30.77 -15.03 15.03
C ALA A 24 31.24 -16.10 14.03
N ASP A 25 31.75 -17.23 14.52
CA ASP A 25 32.20 -18.38 13.74
C ASP A 25 31.07 -19.37 13.38
N ILE A 26 29.85 -19.13 13.86
CA ILE A 26 28.66 -19.91 13.52
C ILE A 26 27.96 -19.27 12.32
N ASP A 27 28.07 -19.93 11.17
CA ASP A 27 27.47 -19.51 9.91
C ASP A 27 26.36 -20.47 9.43
N ARG A 28 25.76 -20.17 8.27
CA ARG A 28 24.69 -20.97 7.66
C ARG A 28 25.11 -22.38 7.22
N HIS A 29 26.40 -22.71 7.21
CA HIS A 29 26.94 -24.01 6.81
C HIS A 29 27.54 -24.78 8.00
N SER A 30 27.54 -24.17 9.18
CA SER A 30 28.10 -24.73 10.39
C SER A 30 27.40 -26.03 10.78
N ARG A 31 28.19 -27.00 11.22
CA ARG A 31 27.71 -28.33 11.62
C ARG A 31 27.58 -28.42 13.12
N TRP A 32 26.52 -29.08 13.59
CA TRP A 32 26.22 -29.19 15.01
C TRP A 32 27.39 -29.80 15.81
N GLY A 33 28.05 -30.84 15.28
CA GLY A 33 29.16 -31.50 15.98
C GLY A 33 30.34 -30.58 16.32
N ASP A 34 30.64 -29.61 15.46
CA ASP A 34 31.73 -28.66 15.65
C ASP A 34 31.34 -27.52 16.58
N VAL A 35 30.08 -27.09 16.50
CA VAL A 35 29.51 -26.04 17.37
C VAL A 35 29.36 -26.56 18.80
N LYS A 36 28.86 -27.79 18.97
CA LYS A 36 28.64 -28.44 20.26
C LYS A 36 29.89 -28.46 21.14
N LYS A 37 31.06 -28.80 20.57
CA LYS A 37 32.34 -28.89 21.30
C LYS A 37 32.85 -27.55 21.82
N ARG A 38 32.39 -26.43 21.26
CA ARG A 38 32.81 -25.08 21.65
C ARG A 38 31.90 -24.48 22.73
N LEU A 39 30.64 -24.90 22.76
CA LEU A 39 29.62 -24.37 23.66
C LEU A 39 29.44 -25.22 24.93
N ASP A 40 30.06 -26.39 25.02
CA ASP A 40 29.80 -27.37 26.07
C ASP A 40 30.10 -26.90 27.49
N MET A 41 31.01 -25.95 27.65
CA MET A 41 31.34 -25.33 28.94
C MET A 41 30.40 -24.19 29.34
N ASP A 42 29.63 -23.61 28.42
CA ASP A 42 28.80 -22.43 28.70
C ASP A 42 27.56 -22.79 29.56
N PRO A 43 27.27 -22.02 30.64
CA PRO A 43 26.10 -22.25 31.48
C PRO A 43 24.76 -22.24 30.72
N ARG A 44 24.60 -21.40 29.68
CA ARG A 44 23.39 -21.30 28.84
C ARG A 44 23.23 -22.53 27.94
N TYR A 45 24.34 -23.14 27.51
CA TYR A 45 24.32 -24.42 26.80
C TYR A 45 23.92 -25.57 27.74
N LYS A 46 24.47 -25.59 28.96
CA LYS A 46 24.14 -26.61 29.98
C LYS A 46 22.70 -26.50 30.47
N ALA A 47 22.13 -25.30 30.50
CA ALA A 47 20.74 -25.04 30.89
C ALA A 47 19.71 -25.71 29.95
N VAL A 48 20.08 -26.06 28.72
CA VAL A 48 19.24 -26.86 27.83
C VAL A 48 19.40 -28.34 28.19
N GLU A 49 18.48 -28.92 28.96
CA GLU A 49 18.66 -30.29 29.49
C GLU A 49 18.65 -31.38 28.40
N SER A 50 17.89 -31.17 27.30
CA SER A 50 17.78 -32.13 26.20
C SER A 50 18.80 -31.90 25.09
N SER A 51 19.59 -32.93 24.79
CA SER A 51 20.54 -32.91 23.68
C SER A 51 19.85 -32.78 22.31
N SER A 52 18.64 -33.32 22.13
CA SER A 52 17.89 -33.17 20.88
C SER A 52 17.36 -31.74 20.73
N ALA A 53 16.88 -31.12 21.82
CA ALA A 53 16.42 -29.73 21.80
C ALA A 53 17.54 -28.74 21.41
N ARG A 54 18.77 -28.96 21.91
CA ARG A 54 19.95 -28.16 21.52
C ARG A 54 20.20 -28.22 20.01
N GLU A 55 20.14 -29.41 19.44
CA GLU A 55 20.36 -29.63 18.01
C GLU A 55 19.22 -29.05 17.16
N ASP A 56 17.97 -29.20 17.59
CA ASP A 56 16.80 -28.64 16.91
C ASP A 56 16.85 -27.11 16.89
N TRP A 57 17.20 -26.47 18.01
CA TRP A 57 17.33 -25.02 18.09
C TRP A 57 18.51 -24.49 17.26
N PHE A 58 19.61 -25.23 17.21
CA PHE A 58 20.71 -24.93 16.29
C PHE A 58 20.29 -25.01 14.83
N ARG A 59 19.55 -26.07 14.43
CA ARG A 59 19.02 -26.22 13.06
C ARG A 59 18.04 -25.10 12.72
N GLU A 60 17.20 -24.69 13.67
CA GLU A 60 16.30 -23.55 13.54
C GLU A 60 17.06 -22.24 13.34
N TYR A 61 18.12 -22.01 14.12
CA TYR A 61 19.00 -20.83 13.98
C TYR A 61 19.68 -20.79 12.61
N VAL A 62 20.29 -21.90 12.17
CA VAL A 62 20.93 -22.00 10.84
C VAL A 62 19.90 -21.79 9.71
N LYS A 63 18.67 -22.31 9.87
CA LYS A 63 17.58 -22.08 8.92
C LYS A 63 17.18 -20.60 8.90
N ALA A 64 17.09 -19.95 10.05
CA ALA A 64 16.80 -18.52 10.15
C ALA A 64 17.87 -17.67 9.44
N LEU A 65 19.16 -17.98 9.61
CA LEU A 65 20.26 -17.32 8.88
C LEU A 65 20.15 -17.49 7.35
N LYS A 66 19.71 -18.67 6.88
CA LYS A 66 19.47 -18.90 5.43
C LYS A 66 18.30 -18.07 4.90
N GLU A 67 17.20 -18.01 5.63
CA GLU A 67 16.01 -17.22 5.27
C GLU A 67 16.29 -15.71 5.32
N GLU A 68 17.03 -15.24 6.32
CA GLU A 68 17.44 -13.83 6.43
C GLU A 68 18.28 -13.40 5.22
N ARG A 69 19.29 -14.20 4.84
CA ARG A 69 20.10 -13.94 3.63
C ARG A 69 19.27 -13.98 2.35
N LYS A 70 18.27 -14.86 2.28
CA LYS A 70 17.34 -14.92 1.14
C LYS A 70 16.49 -13.65 1.05
N ARG A 71 15.93 -13.19 2.17
CA ARG A 71 15.14 -11.95 2.27
C ARG A 71 15.96 -10.71 1.96
N GLU A 72 17.20 -10.64 2.43
CA GLU A 72 18.15 -9.56 2.10
C GLU A 72 18.38 -9.50 0.58
N LYS A 73 18.63 -10.65 -0.06
CA LYS A 73 18.79 -10.74 -1.51
C LYS A 73 17.53 -10.35 -2.29
N GLU A 74 16.34 -10.66 -1.78
CA GLU A 74 15.07 -10.23 -2.37
C GLU A 74 14.88 -8.71 -2.24
N ARG A 75 15.15 -8.14 -1.07
CA ARG A 75 15.11 -6.68 -0.85
C ARG A 75 16.09 -5.93 -1.75
N ASP A 76 17.30 -6.45 -1.93
CA ASP A 76 18.29 -5.86 -2.84
C ASP A 76 17.81 -5.89 -4.30
N ARG A 77 17.13 -6.96 -4.73
CA ARG A 77 16.52 -7.05 -6.06
C ARG A 77 15.38 -6.06 -6.21
N GLU A 78 14.47 -5.99 -5.24
CA GLU A 78 13.35 -5.04 -5.24
C GLU A 78 13.84 -3.58 -5.29
N LYS A 79 14.89 -3.26 -4.52
CA LYS A 79 15.51 -1.94 -4.53
C LYS A 79 16.08 -1.61 -5.92
N ARG A 80 16.86 -2.53 -6.52
CA ARG A 80 17.39 -2.35 -7.88
C ARG A 80 16.28 -2.18 -8.93
N ASP A 81 15.21 -2.95 -8.83
CA ASP A 81 14.07 -2.85 -9.75
C ASP A 81 13.33 -1.51 -9.57
N LYS A 82 13.19 -1.04 -8.33
CA LYS A 82 12.62 0.28 -8.02
C LYS A 82 13.49 1.40 -8.60
N ASP A 83 14.80 1.38 -8.34
CA ASP A 83 15.74 2.37 -8.85
C ASP A 83 15.73 2.43 -10.38
N LYS A 84 15.64 1.26 -11.05
CA LYS A 84 15.52 1.17 -12.52
C LYS A 84 14.21 1.78 -13.04
N ARG A 85 13.09 1.56 -12.36
CA ARG A 85 11.80 2.17 -12.71
C ARG A 85 11.83 3.69 -12.54
N GLU A 86 12.37 4.18 -11.42
CA GLU A 86 12.52 5.62 -11.17
C GLU A 86 13.43 6.29 -12.19
N SER A 87 14.55 5.66 -12.56
CA SER A 87 15.42 6.19 -13.61
C SER A 87 14.73 6.24 -14.97
N LYS A 88 13.89 5.25 -15.31
CA LYS A 88 13.10 5.25 -16.54
C LYS A 88 12.06 6.37 -16.55
N ASP A 89 11.30 6.52 -15.46
CA ASP A 89 10.30 7.58 -15.32
C ASP A 89 10.91 8.99 -15.39
N LYS A 90 12.10 9.19 -14.80
CA LYS A 90 12.85 10.45 -14.95
C LYS A 90 13.27 10.71 -16.41
N GLY A 91 13.76 9.69 -17.11
CA GLY A 91 14.15 9.81 -18.51
C GLY A 91 12.96 10.11 -19.43
N ASP A 92 11.81 9.46 -19.20
CA ASP A 92 10.58 9.71 -19.95
C ASP A 92 10.09 11.16 -19.72
N LYS A 93 10.09 11.64 -18.48
CA LYS A 93 9.76 13.04 -18.14
C LYS A 93 10.71 14.07 -18.74
N GLU A 94 12.00 13.77 -18.79
CA GLU A 94 13.00 14.67 -19.40
C GLU A 94 12.78 14.79 -20.90
N ARG A 95 12.52 13.66 -21.58
CA ARG A 95 12.20 13.63 -23.00
C ARG A 95 10.91 14.38 -23.33
N ASP A 96 9.90 14.30 -22.47
CA ASP A 96 8.65 15.05 -22.67
C ASP A 96 8.85 16.56 -22.49
N ARG A 97 9.67 16.99 -21.53
CA ARG A 97 10.06 18.41 -21.37
C ARG A 97 10.88 18.92 -22.55
N GLU A 98 11.74 18.08 -23.12
CA GLU A 98 12.52 18.44 -24.31
C GLU A 98 11.61 18.69 -25.52
N LYS A 99 10.64 17.78 -25.76
CA LYS A 99 9.63 17.97 -26.81
C LYS A 99 8.78 19.23 -26.60
N GLU A 100 8.46 19.58 -25.36
CA GLU A 100 7.70 20.79 -25.06
C GLU A 100 8.50 22.05 -25.42
N ARG A 101 9.80 22.10 -25.05
CA ARG A 101 10.71 23.19 -25.43
C ARG A 101 10.89 23.31 -26.93
N GLU A 102 10.93 22.19 -27.66
CA GLU A 102 10.98 22.21 -29.13
C GLU A 102 9.73 22.86 -29.73
N ARG A 103 8.54 22.49 -29.25
CA ARG A 103 7.27 23.09 -29.68
C ARG A 103 7.18 24.60 -29.37
N GLU A 104 7.73 25.04 -28.24
CA GLU A 104 7.79 26.46 -27.89
C GLU A 104 8.69 27.23 -28.86
N ARG A 105 9.88 26.70 -29.18
CA ARG A 105 10.80 27.30 -30.16
C ARG A 105 10.20 27.38 -31.57
N GLU A 106 9.42 26.38 -31.97
CA GLU A 106 8.70 26.41 -33.25
C GLU A 106 7.66 27.53 -33.28
N LYS A 107 6.86 27.69 -32.21
CA LYS A 107 5.89 28.79 -32.08
C LYS A 107 6.54 30.17 -32.06
N GLU A 108 7.71 30.31 -31.45
CA GLU A 108 8.45 31.59 -31.47
C GLU A 108 8.93 31.94 -32.88
N LYS A 109 9.50 30.98 -33.62
CA LYS A 109 9.92 31.18 -35.01
C LYS A 109 8.74 31.53 -35.92
N GLU A 110 7.56 30.95 -35.69
CA GLU A 110 6.35 31.26 -36.45
C GLU A 110 5.89 32.71 -36.19
N LYS A 111 5.89 33.16 -34.92
CA LYS A 111 5.59 34.56 -34.56
C LYS A 111 6.58 35.57 -35.12
N GLU A 112 7.87 35.22 -35.18
CA GLU A 112 8.88 36.09 -35.81
C GLU A 112 8.63 36.24 -37.31
N ARG A 113 8.30 35.15 -38.01
CA ARG A 113 7.93 35.20 -39.44
C ARG A 113 6.66 36.01 -39.70
N GLU A 114 5.69 35.98 -38.80
CA GLU A 114 4.50 36.84 -38.90
C GLU A 114 4.84 38.32 -38.72
N LYS A 115 5.70 38.65 -37.74
CA LYS A 115 6.17 40.04 -37.54
C LYS A 115 7.01 40.58 -38.69
N GLU A 116 7.82 39.74 -39.34
CA GLU A 116 8.58 40.13 -40.54
C GLU A 116 7.64 40.43 -41.71
N LYS A 117 6.58 39.63 -41.89
CA LYS A 117 5.53 39.89 -42.90
C LYS A 117 4.72 41.15 -42.61
N GLU A 118 4.48 41.48 -41.35
CA GLU A 118 3.84 42.76 -40.98
C GLU A 118 4.76 43.97 -41.21
N LYS A 119 6.09 43.80 -41.06
CA LYS A 119 7.07 44.87 -41.33
C LYS A 119 7.34 45.11 -42.82
N GLU A 120 7.16 44.12 -43.68
CA GLU A 120 7.21 44.30 -45.15
C GLU A 120 5.91 44.89 -45.73
N GLY A 121 4.84 45.01 -44.93
CA GLY A 121 3.55 45.56 -45.35
C GLY A 121 3.39 47.09 -45.17
N ASP A 122 4.39 47.79 -44.64
CA ASP A 122 4.31 49.22 -44.35
C ASP A 122 5.48 49.99 -45.02
N VAL A 123 5.40 50.12 -46.34
CA VAL A 123 6.13 51.14 -47.09
C VAL A 123 5.15 51.79 -48.07
N ASN A 124 4.44 52.81 -47.58
CA ASN A 124 4.03 54.00 -48.32
C ASN A 124 3.24 54.92 -47.39
N ASP A 125 3.85 56.03 -46.96
CA ASP A 125 3.35 57.37 -47.29
C ASP A 125 4.35 58.42 -46.77
N VAL A 126 4.71 59.36 -47.64
CA VAL A 126 5.59 60.51 -47.35
C VAL A 126 4.71 61.74 -47.26
N SER A 127 4.84 62.52 -46.19
CA SER A 127 4.69 63.99 -46.31
C SER A 127 5.31 64.73 -45.13
N GLU A 128 6.13 65.72 -45.50
CA GLU A 128 6.64 66.84 -44.71
C GLU A 128 5.49 67.66 -44.08
N ASP A 129 5.70 68.26 -42.91
CA ASP A 129 6.06 69.67 -42.75
C ASP A 129 5.61 70.29 -41.39
N GLU A 130 6.35 71.34 -41.02
CA GLU A 130 6.04 72.52 -40.19
C GLU A 130 6.03 72.45 -38.65
N ASN A 131 7.20 72.80 -38.13
CA ASN A 131 7.46 73.84 -37.12
C ASN A 131 6.25 74.66 -36.60
N VAL A 132 5.95 74.57 -35.29
CA VAL A 132 5.25 75.64 -34.55
C VAL A 132 5.82 75.78 -33.14
N ASN A 133 6.38 76.95 -32.85
CA ASN A 133 6.72 77.44 -31.51
C ASN A 133 5.48 77.38 -30.59
N ASN A 134 5.48 76.46 -29.62
CA ASN A 134 4.61 76.51 -28.45
C ASN A 134 5.53 76.64 -27.24
N SER A 135 5.20 77.55 -26.32
CA SER A 135 5.89 77.69 -25.04
C SER A 135 6.03 76.32 -24.36
N ASP A 136 7.23 75.98 -23.89
CA ASP A 136 7.60 74.65 -23.39
C ASP A 136 6.58 74.07 -22.37
N ASP A 137 5.89 74.93 -21.61
CA ASP A 137 4.83 74.57 -20.67
C ASP A 137 3.58 73.92 -21.31
N GLU A 138 3.19 74.33 -22.53
CA GLU A 138 2.00 73.75 -23.20
C GLU A 138 2.29 72.36 -23.78
N ARG A 139 3.50 72.16 -24.33
CA ARG A 139 3.95 70.84 -24.81
C ARG A 139 4.13 69.86 -23.65
N GLU A 140 4.65 70.32 -22.51
CA GLU A 140 4.78 69.48 -21.31
C GLU A 140 3.41 69.07 -20.75
N LYS A 141 2.43 69.98 -20.78
CA LYS A 141 1.05 69.70 -20.37
C LYS A 141 0.35 68.71 -21.30
N GLU A 142 0.46 68.90 -22.61
CA GLU A 142 -0.11 68.00 -23.62
C GLU A 142 0.53 66.61 -23.56
N GLN A 143 1.84 66.53 -23.30
CA GLN A 143 2.55 65.27 -23.11
C GLN A 143 2.16 64.56 -21.81
N LYS A 144 1.97 65.29 -20.70
CA LYS A 144 1.43 64.74 -19.45
C LYS A 144 0.00 64.22 -19.62
N ASP A 145 -0.83 64.88 -20.42
CA ASP A 145 -2.21 64.46 -20.66
C ASP A 145 -2.27 63.25 -21.60
N LYS A 146 -1.42 63.19 -22.63
CA LYS A 146 -1.21 61.98 -23.46
C LYS A 146 -0.68 60.80 -22.63
N GLU A 147 0.26 61.03 -21.71
CA GLU A 147 0.78 59.98 -20.82
C GLU A 147 -0.28 59.47 -19.84
N LYS A 148 -1.10 60.36 -19.26
CA LYS A 148 -2.27 59.96 -18.45
C LYS A 148 -3.26 59.15 -19.28
N GLN A 149 -3.55 59.57 -20.50
CA GLN A 149 -4.49 58.88 -21.39
C GLN A 149 -3.96 57.50 -21.82
N ALA A 150 -2.68 57.40 -22.16
CA ALA A 150 -2.01 56.13 -22.44
C ALA A 150 -1.98 55.21 -21.23
N ARG A 151 -1.80 55.75 -20.01
CA ARG A 151 -1.87 54.97 -18.76
C ARG A 151 -3.28 54.47 -18.46
N MET A 152 -4.30 55.29 -18.73
CA MET A 152 -5.71 54.89 -18.61
C MET A 152 -6.07 53.82 -19.64
N GLU A 153 -5.65 53.99 -20.90
CA GLU A 153 -5.87 53.02 -21.97
C GLU A 153 -5.12 51.71 -21.72
N ALA A 154 -3.87 51.77 -21.23
CA ALA A 154 -3.10 50.59 -20.84
C ALA A 154 -3.78 49.84 -19.69
N SER A 155 -4.31 50.55 -18.70
CA SER A 155 -5.05 49.95 -17.59
C SER A 155 -6.36 49.31 -18.07
N LEU A 156 -7.10 49.97 -18.98
CA LEU A 156 -8.32 49.43 -19.56
C LEU A 156 -8.04 48.16 -20.39
N ARG A 157 -7.01 48.22 -21.24
CA ARG A 157 -6.55 47.10 -22.06
C ARG A 157 -6.03 45.93 -21.24
N GLU A 158 -5.36 46.19 -20.12
CA GLU A 158 -4.92 45.16 -19.18
C GLU A 158 -6.11 44.47 -18.52
N ARG A 159 -7.10 45.25 -18.07
CA ARG A 159 -8.35 44.73 -17.51
C ARG A 159 -9.15 43.91 -18.52
N GLU A 160 -9.26 44.38 -19.75
CA GLU A 160 -9.90 43.63 -20.84
C GLU A 160 -9.17 42.32 -21.14
N LYS A 161 -7.84 42.33 -21.19
CA LYS A 161 -7.03 41.11 -21.34
C LYS A 161 -7.25 40.14 -20.18
N GLU A 162 -7.38 40.63 -18.95
CA GLU A 162 -7.65 39.79 -17.78
C GLU A 162 -9.05 39.16 -17.85
N VAL A 163 -10.08 39.93 -18.23
CA VAL A 163 -11.44 39.41 -18.46
C VAL A 163 -11.44 38.37 -19.59
N GLN A 164 -10.71 38.61 -20.69
CA GLN A 164 -10.59 37.63 -21.77
C GLN A 164 -9.88 36.35 -21.32
N ARG A 165 -8.84 36.47 -20.48
CA ARG A 165 -8.14 35.30 -19.91
C ARG A 165 -9.07 34.48 -19.00
N THR A 166 -9.80 35.13 -18.10
CA THR A 166 -10.72 34.44 -17.18
C THR A 166 -11.86 33.77 -17.93
N LEU A 167 -12.43 34.46 -18.94
CA LEU A 167 -13.44 33.88 -19.82
C LEU A 167 -12.89 32.68 -20.61
N ALA A 168 -11.69 32.79 -21.18
CA ALA A 168 -11.06 31.70 -21.92
C ALA A 168 -10.81 30.47 -21.04
N THR A 169 -10.35 30.67 -19.79
CA THR A 169 -10.19 29.58 -18.82
C THR A 169 -11.54 28.95 -18.48
N HIS A 170 -12.55 29.76 -18.14
CA HIS A 170 -13.88 29.25 -17.79
C HIS A 170 -14.54 28.48 -18.95
N LEU A 171 -14.37 28.94 -20.20
CA LEU A 171 -14.86 28.22 -21.37
C LEU A 171 -14.14 26.88 -21.55
N ARG A 172 -12.81 26.84 -21.40
CA ARG A 172 -12.03 25.59 -21.47
C ARG A 172 -12.42 24.60 -20.38
N ASP A 173 -12.61 25.07 -19.16
CA ASP A 173 -12.99 24.22 -18.02
C ASP A 173 -14.39 23.63 -18.25
N ARG A 174 -15.35 24.44 -18.67
CA ARG A 174 -16.70 24.00 -19.02
C ARG A 174 -16.72 23.00 -20.18
N ASP A 175 -15.88 23.22 -21.19
CA ASP A 175 -15.80 22.33 -22.34
C ASP A 175 -15.14 20.99 -21.93
N LYS A 176 -14.13 21.03 -21.07
CA LYS A 176 -13.50 19.84 -20.48
C LYS A 176 -14.48 19.05 -19.60
N GLU A 177 -15.30 19.71 -18.79
CA GLU A 177 -16.36 19.07 -18.02
C GLU A 177 -17.38 18.38 -18.91
N ARG A 178 -17.82 19.02 -20.00
CA ARG A 178 -18.75 18.40 -20.94
C ARG A 178 -18.17 17.14 -21.58
N GLU A 179 -16.91 17.18 -22.03
CA GLU A 179 -16.26 15.99 -22.60
C GLU A 179 -16.04 14.89 -21.56
N GLN A 180 -15.72 15.26 -20.32
CA GLN A 180 -15.63 14.30 -19.21
C GLN A 180 -16.98 13.62 -18.95
N HIS A 181 -18.09 14.37 -18.91
CA HIS A 181 -19.42 13.79 -18.72
C HIS A 181 -19.81 12.80 -19.82
N LYS A 182 -19.48 13.09 -21.09
CA LYS A 182 -19.70 12.15 -22.19
C LYS A 182 -18.84 10.89 -22.05
N HIS A 183 -17.58 11.04 -21.63
CA HIS A 183 -16.71 9.89 -21.36
C HIS A 183 -17.27 9.05 -20.21
N ASP A 184 -17.68 9.68 -19.10
CA ASP A 184 -18.27 9.01 -17.95
C ASP A 184 -19.56 8.26 -18.33
N GLU A 185 -20.40 8.84 -19.19
CA GLU A 185 -21.59 8.19 -19.74
C GLU A 185 -21.22 6.94 -20.56
N ALA A 186 -20.22 7.04 -21.43
CA ALA A 186 -19.69 5.90 -22.17
C ALA A 186 -19.14 4.79 -21.24
N VAL A 187 -18.43 5.18 -20.16
CA VAL A 187 -17.96 4.26 -19.10
C VAL A 187 -19.14 3.57 -18.41
N GLN A 188 -20.20 4.32 -18.07
CA GLN A 188 -21.39 3.78 -17.43
C GLN A 188 -22.12 2.78 -18.33
N HIS A 189 -22.33 3.11 -19.61
CA HIS A 189 -22.92 2.20 -20.59
C HIS A 189 -22.11 0.92 -20.76
N PHE A 190 -20.78 1.06 -20.85
CA PHE A 190 -19.89 -0.09 -20.96
C PHE A 190 -19.95 -0.98 -19.69
N ASN A 191 -19.93 -0.38 -18.51
CA ASN A 191 -20.06 -1.12 -17.25
C ASN A 191 -21.41 -1.83 -17.10
N ALA A 192 -22.50 -1.20 -17.54
CA ALA A 192 -23.82 -1.84 -17.57
C ALA A 192 -23.84 -3.05 -18.52
N LEU A 193 -23.23 -2.91 -19.71
CA LEU A 193 -23.09 -4.01 -20.66
C LEU A 193 -22.27 -5.18 -20.08
N LEU A 194 -21.18 -4.88 -19.39
CA LEU A 194 -20.36 -5.86 -18.68
C LEU A 194 -21.15 -6.56 -17.57
N ALA A 195 -21.94 -5.83 -16.78
CA ALA A 195 -22.75 -6.39 -15.70
C ALA A 195 -23.79 -7.41 -16.23
N ASP A 196 -24.40 -7.13 -17.37
CA ASP A 196 -25.43 -7.99 -17.95
C ASP A 196 -24.86 -9.25 -18.61
N LEU A 197 -23.83 -9.08 -19.45
CA LEU A 197 -23.30 -10.13 -20.32
C LEU A 197 -22.10 -10.87 -19.73
N VAL A 198 -21.29 -10.23 -18.87
CA VAL A 198 -20.10 -10.82 -18.27
C VAL A 198 -20.38 -11.17 -16.81
N ARG A 199 -20.85 -12.40 -16.55
CA ARG A 199 -21.11 -12.92 -15.18
C ARG A 199 -20.06 -13.93 -14.72
N ASN A 200 -19.24 -14.42 -15.65
CA ASN A 200 -18.16 -15.35 -15.36
C ASN A 200 -16.86 -14.58 -15.10
N ALA A 201 -16.26 -14.77 -13.93
CA ALA A 201 -15.02 -14.11 -13.51
C ALA A 201 -13.76 -14.76 -14.11
N GLU A 202 -13.93 -15.86 -14.87
CA GLU A 202 -12.83 -16.54 -15.58
C GLU A 202 -12.91 -16.32 -17.10
N LEU A 203 -13.82 -15.45 -17.56
CA LEU A 203 -13.94 -15.13 -18.97
C LEU A 203 -12.73 -14.32 -19.44
N ALA A 204 -12.12 -14.71 -20.56
CA ALA A 204 -11.02 -13.95 -21.13
C ALA A 204 -11.53 -12.75 -21.94
N TRP A 205 -10.78 -11.63 -21.94
CA TRP A 205 -11.14 -10.42 -22.68
C TRP A 205 -11.47 -10.68 -24.16
N ARG A 206 -10.69 -11.55 -24.83
CA ARG A 206 -10.93 -11.91 -26.23
C ARG A 206 -12.30 -12.53 -26.46
N GLU A 207 -12.77 -13.37 -25.53
CA GLU A 207 -14.06 -14.05 -25.62
C GLU A 207 -15.20 -13.11 -25.25
N ALA A 208 -15.04 -12.37 -24.15
CA ALA A 208 -15.96 -11.33 -23.72
C ALA A 208 -16.19 -10.32 -24.85
N LYS A 209 -15.12 -9.79 -25.46
CA LYS A 209 -15.19 -8.83 -26.56
C LYS A 209 -15.98 -9.35 -27.77
N ARG A 210 -15.89 -10.63 -28.10
CA ARG A 210 -16.68 -11.23 -29.20
C ARG A 210 -18.17 -11.27 -28.88
N GLN A 211 -18.54 -11.44 -27.60
CA GLN A 211 -19.93 -11.43 -27.16
C GLN A 211 -20.46 -9.99 -27.06
N LEU A 212 -19.70 -9.10 -26.44
CA LEU A 212 -20.06 -7.69 -26.22
C LEU A 212 -20.32 -6.96 -27.55
N ARG A 213 -19.51 -7.21 -28.59
CA ARG A 213 -19.67 -6.61 -29.93
C ARG A 213 -20.97 -6.96 -30.65
N LYS A 214 -21.70 -7.98 -30.21
CA LYS A 214 -23.00 -8.35 -30.80
C LYS A 214 -24.15 -7.55 -30.21
N ASP A 215 -23.95 -6.91 -29.06
CA ASP A 215 -24.95 -6.10 -28.39
C ASP A 215 -24.92 -4.67 -28.94
N HIS A 216 -26.10 -4.12 -29.24
CA HIS A 216 -26.24 -2.76 -29.79
C HIS A 216 -25.61 -1.69 -28.89
N ARG A 217 -25.59 -1.91 -27.56
CA ARG A 217 -25.00 -0.98 -26.59
C ARG A 217 -23.48 -0.89 -26.68
N TRP A 218 -22.82 -1.78 -27.42
CA TRP A 218 -21.37 -1.69 -27.67
C TRP A 218 -20.99 -0.36 -28.33
N GLU A 219 -21.83 0.15 -29.23
CA GLU A 219 -21.61 1.43 -29.92
C GLU A 219 -21.77 2.64 -28.98
N LEU A 220 -22.56 2.53 -27.91
CA LEU A 220 -22.70 3.59 -26.90
C LEU A 220 -21.39 3.84 -26.11
N ALA A 221 -20.45 2.90 -26.19
CA ALA A 221 -19.12 3.02 -25.60
C ALA A 221 -18.05 3.38 -26.64
N GLU A 222 -18.40 3.92 -27.81
CA GLU A 222 -17.44 4.24 -28.89
C GLU A 222 -16.35 5.23 -28.46
N LEU A 223 -16.69 6.19 -27.58
CA LEU A 223 -15.73 7.16 -27.02
C LEU A 223 -14.59 6.53 -26.23
N LEU A 224 -14.78 5.31 -25.72
CA LEU A 224 -13.74 4.59 -24.98
C LEU A 224 -12.81 3.87 -25.96
N ASP A 225 -11.51 4.06 -25.75
CA ASP A 225 -10.52 3.38 -26.57
C ASP A 225 -10.44 1.87 -26.24
N ARG A 226 -9.60 1.16 -27.00
CA ARG A 226 -9.44 -0.30 -26.82
C ARG A 226 -8.87 -0.66 -25.44
N GLU A 227 -7.95 0.14 -24.92
CA GLU A 227 -7.19 -0.13 -23.70
C GLU A 227 -8.04 0.19 -22.46
N GLU A 228 -8.80 1.28 -22.50
CA GLU A 228 -9.80 1.65 -21.50
C GLU A 228 -10.89 0.59 -21.38
N LYS A 229 -11.45 0.11 -22.50
CA LYS A 229 -12.42 -0.99 -22.50
C LYS A 229 -11.86 -2.26 -21.86
N GLU A 230 -10.61 -2.62 -22.15
CA GLU A 230 -9.94 -3.77 -21.54
C GLU A 230 -9.68 -3.56 -20.05
N LYS A 231 -9.30 -2.35 -19.65
CA LYS A 231 -9.10 -1.97 -18.25
C LYS A 231 -10.40 -2.07 -17.45
N LEU A 232 -11.51 -1.51 -17.95
CA LEU A 232 -12.83 -1.60 -17.33
C LEU A 232 -13.31 -3.06 -17.24
N PHE A 233 -13.07 -3.85 -18.27
CA PHE A 233 -13.34 -5.29 -18.23
C PHE A 233 -12.55 -6.00 -17.12
N ASN A 234 -11.23 -5.77 -17.04
CA ASN A 234 -10.40 -6.39 -16.00
C ASN A 234 -10.85 -5.97 -14.59
N GLN A 235 -11.19 -4.69 -14.41
CA GLN A 235 -11.76 -4.18 -13.16
C GLN A 235 -13.09 -4.85 -12.81
N HIS A 236 -13.98 -5.04 -13.78
CA HIS A 236 -15.24 -5.76 -13.59
C HIS A 236 -15.01 -7.22 -13.20
N ILE A 237 -14.09 -7.92 -13.87
CA ILE A 237 -13.72 -9.30 -13.54
C ILE A 237 -13.16 -9.40 -12.11
N GLU A 238 -12.30 -8.46 -11.71
CA GLU A 238 -11.77 -8.38 -10.35
C GLU A 238 -12.88 -8.14 -9.33
N GLN A 239 -13.82 -7.22 -9.61
CA GLN A 239 -14.98 -6.98 -8.75
C GLN A 239 -15.89 -8.21 -8.63
N LEU A 240 -16.14 -8.94 -9.73
CA LEU A 240 -16.88 -10.19 -9.69
C LEU A 240 -16.17 -11.27 -8.87
N ALA A 241 -14.86 -11.42 -9.05
CA ALA A 241 -14.05 -12.36 -8.29
C ALA A 241 -14.06 -12.00 -6.79
N LYS A 242 -13.96 -10.71 -6.45
CA LYS A 242 -14.05 -10.19 -5.08
C LYS A 242 -15.42 -10.48 -4.46
N LYS A 243 -16.52 -10.14 -5.14
CA LYS A 243 -17.89 -10.42 -4.65
C LYS A 243 -18.12 -11.92 -4.43
N LYS A 244 -17.65 -12.76 -5.35
CA LYS A 244 -17.72 -14.23 -5.20
C LYS A 244 -16.91 -14.73 -4.00
N LYS A 245 -15.69 -14.19 -3.80
CA LYS A 245 -14.83 -14.47 -2.65
C LYS A 245 -15.50 -14.07 -1.34
N GLU A 246 -16.10 -12.88 -1.29
CA GLU A 246 -16.86 -12.39 -0.13
C GLU A 246 -18.02 -13.33 0.20
N LYS A 247 -18.85 -13.71 -0.78
CA LYS A 247 -19.94 -14.67 -0.57
C LYS A 247 -19.46 -16.05 -0.11
N PHE A 248 -18.31 -16.50 -0.60
CA PHE A 248 -17.71 -17.75 -0.12
C PHE A 248 -17.19 -17.63 1.31
N ARG A 249 -16.59 -16.49 1.69
CA ARG A 249 -16.17 -16.24 3.08
C ARG A 249 -17.35 -16.09 4.04
N GLU A 250 -18.43 -15.42 3.63
CA GLU A 250 -19.69 -15.37 4.40
C GLU A 250 -20.21 -16.78 4.70
N LEU A 251 -20.21 -17.68 3.71
CA LEU A 251 -20.55 -19.09 3.91
C LEU A 251 -19.64 -19.77 4.95
N LEU A 252 -18.33 -19.51 4.91
CA LEU A 252 -17.39 -20.05 5.90
C LEU A 252 -17.61 -19.46 7.29
N ASP A 253 -18.02 -18.20 7.40
CA ASP A 253 -18.36 -17.55 8.67
C ASP A 253 -19.65 -18.12 9.28
N GLU A 254 -20.64 -18.44 8.45
CA GLU A 254 -21.89 -19.10 8.84
C GLU A 254 -21.69 -20.58 9.23
N THR A 255 -20.61 -21.20 8.75
CA THR A 255 -20.25 -22.58 9.08
C THR A 255 -19.57 -22.63 10.45
N GLY A 256 -20.36 -22.72 11.52
CA GLY A 256 -19.89 -22.68 12.91
C GLY A 256 -18.85 -23.76 13.32
N GLU A 257 -18.67 -24.80 12.51
CA GLU A 257 -17.65 -25.84 12.72
C GLU A 257 -16.25 -25.44 12.23
N VAL A 258 -16.11 -24.28 11.57
CA VAL A 258 -14.81 -23.78 11.10
C VAL A 258 -14.02 -23.22 12.27
N THR A 259 -12.95 -23.93 12.65
CA THR A 259 -11.97 -23.51 13.64
C THR A 259 -10.65 -23.12 12.98
N LEU A 260 -9.74 -22.50 13.75
CA LEU A 260 -8.42 -22.08 13.26
C LEU A 260 -7.50 -23.24 12.84
N THR A 261 -7.86 -24.48 13.18
CA THR A 261 -7.11 -25.70 12.86
C THR A 261 -7.86 -26.65 11.93
N SER A 262 -9.07 -26.29 11.49
CA SER A 262 -9.90 -27.13 10.60
C SER A 262 -9.19 -27.45 9.28
N SER A 263 -9.37 -28.68 8.80
CA SER A 263 -8.88 -29.09 7.49
C SER A 263 -9.89 -28.76 6.38
N TRP A 264 -9.40 -28.46 5.17
CA TRP A 264 -10.29 -28.22 4.03
C TRP A 264 -11.21 -29.41 3.73
N LYS A 265 -10.73 -30.64 3.92
CA LYS A 265 -11.51 -31.86 3.62
C LYS A 265 -12.76 -31.99 4.50
N GLU A 266 -12.68 -31.56 5.75
CA GLU A 266 -13.82 -31.57 6.68
C GLU A 266 -14.82 -30.48 6.29
N ILE A 267 -14.34 -29.24 6.17
CA ILE A 267 -15.20 -28.09 5.87
C ILE A 267 -15.87 -28.24 4.50
N LYS A 268 -15.16 -28.78 3.51
CA LYS A 268 -15.73 -29.07 2.18
C LYS A 268 -16.99 -29.94 2.25
N LYS A 269 -17.06 -30.91 3.17
CA LYS A 269 -18.25 -31.77 3.29
C LYS A 269 -19.49 -31.01 3.73
N LEU A 270 -19.32 -29.91 4.47
CA LEU A 270 -20.38 -29.06 4.98
C LEU A 270 -20.83 -28.02 3.96
N VAL A 271 -19.88 -27.47 3.19
CA VAL A 271 -20.15 -26.34 2.27
C VAL A 271 -20.42 -26.75 0.82
N LYS A 272 -20.16 -28.00 0.44
CA LYS A 272 -20.24 -28.47 -0.97
C LYS A 272 -21.62 -28.30 -1.61
N ASP A 273 -22.68 -28.38 -0.82
CA ASP A 273 -24.06 -28.34 -1.31
C ASP A 273 -24.61 -26.89 -1.35
N ASP A 274 -23.88 -25.91 -0.80
CA ASP A 274 -24.27 -24.50 -0.82
C ASP A 274 -24.02 -23.88 -2.22
N PRO A 275 -25.00 -23.15 -2.80
CA PRO A 275 -24.82 -22.50 -4.10
C PRO A 275 -23.62 -21.54 -4.18
N ARG A 276 -23.24 -20.89 -3.08
CA ARG A 276 -22.09 -19.96 -3.01
C ARG A 276 -20.77 -20.69 -3.21
N TYR A 277 -20.64 -21.96 -2.78
CA TYR A 277 -19.47 -22.79 -3.07
C TYR A 277 -19.31 -23.03 -4.58
N SER A 278 -20.36 -23.53 -5.22
CA SER A 278 -20.33 -23.81 -6.66
C SER A 278 -20.17 -22.54 -7.51
N LYS A 279 -20.75 -21.40 -7.08
CA LYS A 279 -20.64 -20.11 -7.77
C LYS A 279 -19.29 -19.42 -7.61
N PHE A 280 -18.54 -19.72 -6.54
CA PHE A 280 -17.21 -19.15 -6.31
C PHE A 280 -16.21 -19.69 -7.33
N SER A 281 -16.14 -21.01 -7.46
CA SER A 281 -15.21 -21.69 -8.36
C SER A 281 -15.57 -23.15 -8.53
N SER A 282 -15.51 -23.65 -9.77
CA SER A 282 -15.57 -25.09 -10.07
C SER A 282 -14.28 -25.84 -9.70
N SER A 283 -13.17 -25.11 -9.53
CA SER A 283 -11.88 -25.67 -9.13
C SER A 283 -11.79 -25.82 -7.62
N ASP A 284 -11.77 -27.07 -7.14
CA ASP A 284 -11.60 -27.40 -5.71
C ASP A 284 -10.28 -26.86 -5.15
N ARG A 285 -9.22 -26.86 -5.96
CA ARG A 285 -7.90 -26.34 -5.57
C ARG A 285 -7.91 -24.82 -5.33
N LYS A 286 -8.81 -24.09 -6.01
CA LYS A 286 -9.00 -22.65 -5.80
C LYS A 286 -9.78 -22.41 -4.50
N CYS A 287 -10.81 -23.21 -4.24
CA CYS A 287 -11.57 -23.19 -2.98
C CYS A 287 -10.67 -23.51 -1.77
N GLU A 288 -9.83 -24.56 -1.86
CA GLU A 288 -8.89 -24.91 -0.79
C GLU A 288 -7.89 -23.79 -0.49
N ARG A 289 -7.37 -23.15 -1.55
CA ARG A 289 -6.44 -22.03 -1.40
C ARG A 289 -7.09 -20.84 -0.71
N GLU A 290 -8.30 -20.50 -1.12
CA GLU A 290 -9.06 -19.41 -0.51
C GLU A 290 -9.42 -19.74 0.95
N PHE A 291 -9.79 -20.99 1.26
CA PHE A 291 -10.00 -21.44 2.63
C PHE A 291 -8.74 -21.28 3.49
N LYS A 292 -7.57 -21.70 3.00
CA LYS A 292 -6.29 -21.52 3.70
C LYS A 292 -5.96 -20.05 3.95
N GLU A 293 -6.27 -19.18 2.99
CA GLU A 293 -6.12 -17.74 3.13
C GLU A 293 -7.09 -17.17 4.17
N TYR A 294 -8.36 -17.59 4.13
CA TYR A 294 -9.37 -17.23 5.12
C TYR A 294 -8.96 -17.62 6.55
N ILE A 295 -8.48 -18.86 6.78
CA ILE A 295 -8.00 -19.29 8.10
C ILE A 295 -6.80 -18.46 8.54
N LYS A 296 -5.88 -18.14 7.62
CA LYS A 296 -4.74 -17.25 7.92
C LYS A 296 -5.21 -15.85 8.32
N ASP A 297 -6.18 -15.28 7.61
CA ASP A 297 -6.73 -13.95 7.91
C ASP A 297 -7.44 -13.95 9.28
N LYS A 298 -8.25 -14.99 9.56
CA LYS A 298 -8.88 -15.19 10.88
C LYS A 298 -7.85 -15.32 12.00
N LEU A 299 -6.75 -16.03 11.76
CA LEU A 299 -5.66 -16.13 12.73
C LEU A 299 -4.97 -14.79 12.97
N VAL A 300 -4.75 -13.99 11.92
CA VAL A 300 -4.17 -12.65 12.04
C VAL A 300 -5.08 -11.72 12.84
N ALA A 301 -6.39 -11.74 12.56
CA ALA A 301 -7.39 -10.98 13.31
C ALA A 301 -7.45 -11.42 14.78
N ALA A 302 -7.59 -12.73 15.05
CA ALA A 302 -7.60 -13.25 16.42
C ALA A 302 -6.33 -12.88 17.21
N LYS A 303 -5.16 -12.88 16.56
CA LYS A 303 -3.90 -12.42 17.17
C LYS A 303 -3.88 -10.92 17.44
N ALA A 304 -4.53 -10.11 16.60
CA ALA A 304 -4.65 -8.67 16.81
C ALA A 304 -5.57 -8.38 17.99
N ASP A 305 -6.77 -8.97 17.98
CA ASP A 305 -7.76 -8.88 19.05
C ASP A 305 -7.17 -9.33 20.39
N PHE A 306 -6.41 -10.43 20.39
CA PHE A 306 -5.73 -10.92 21.60
C PHE A 306 -4.67 -9.93 22.11
N ARG A 307 -3.93 -9.25 21.22
CA ARG A 307 -2.98 -8.20 21.63
C ARG A 307 -3.68 -6.99 22.22
N GLU A 308 -4.83 -6.61 21.69
CA GLU A 308 -5.65 -5.53 22.26
C GLU A 308 -6.15 -5.92 23.65
N LEU A 309 -6.65 -7.15 23.83
CA LEU A 309 -7.02 -7.68 25.15
C LEU A 309 -5.86 -7.58 26.15
N LEU A 310 -4.64 -7.96 25.76
CA LEU A 310 -3.47 -7.85 26.63
C LEU A 310 -3.15 -6.39 27.00
N GLN A 311 -3.35 -5.45 26.08
CA GLN A 311 -3.18 -4.00 26.34
C GLN A 311 -4.24 -3.43 27.27
N GLU A 312 -5.49 -3.89 27.15
CA GLU A 312 -6.60 -3.47 28.01
C GLU A 312 -6.49 -4.06 29.42
N THR A 313 -5.78 -5.18 29.58
CA THR A 313 -5.64 -5.89 30.86
C THR A 313 -4.65 -5.18 31.77
N LYS A 314 -5.13 -4.20 32.53
CA LYS A 314 -4.33 -3.33 33.43
C LYS A 314 -3.53 -4.08 34.52
N LEU A 315 -3.87 -5.33 34.83
CA LEU A 315 -3.07 -6.17 35.74
C LEU A 315 -1.66 -6.40 35.18
N ILE A 316 -1.53 -6.45 33.85
CA ILE A 316 -0.27 -6.70 33.16
C ILE A 316 0.51 -5.38 33.04
N ASN A 317 1.72 -5.36 33.57
CA ASN A 317 2.61 -4.19 33.60
C ASN A 317 4.08 -4.58 33.36
N HIS A 318 4.98 -3.59 33.32
CA HIS A 318 6.41 -3.80 33.07
C HIS A 318 7.11 -4.71 34.08
N LYS A 319 6.57 -4.91 35.29
CA LYS A 319 7.10 -5.84 36.29
C LYS A 319 6.51 -7.25 36.17
N SER A 320 5.42 -7.42 35.42
CA SER A 320 4.71 -8.69 35.29
C SER A 320 5.61 -9.82 34.78
N LEU A 321 6.62 -9.53 33.95
CA LEU A 321 7.59 -10.53 33.52
C LEU A 321 8.40 -11.11 34.69
N LYS A 322 9.00 -10.25 35.52
CA LYS A 322 9.77 -10.65 36.72
C LYS A 322 8.89 -11.38 37.72
N LEU A 323 7.70 -10.84 37.94
CA LEU A 323 6.68 -11.40 38.81
C LEU A 323 6.25 -12.81 38.38
N VAL A 324 6.14 -13.09 37.08
CA VAL A 324 5.86 -14.43 36.54
C VAL A 324 7.06 -15.38 36.66
N GLN A 325 8.29 -14.86 36.57
CA GLN A 325 9.52 -15.65 36.79
C GLN A 325 9.66 -16.07 38.25
N GLU A 326 9.35 -15.18 39.19
CA GLU A 326 9.45 -15.39 40.64
C GLU A 326 8.27 -16.22 41.18
N ASN A 327 7.04 -15.92 40.74
CA ASN A 327 5.82 -16.53 41.26
C ASN A 327 4.97 -17.20 40.15
N GLU A 328 4.75 -18.51 40.30
CA GLU A 328 3.93 -19.31 39.37
C GLU A 328 2.44 -18.97 39.40
N GLN A 329 1.97 -18.36 40.48
CA GLN A 329 0.56 -18.05 40.66
C GLN A 329 0.14 -16.86 39.80
N HIS A 330 1.06 -15.92 39.55
CA HIS A 330 0.74 -14.69 38.83
C HIS A 330 0.33 -14.92 37.38
N ILE A 331 0.95 -15.90 36.71
CA ILE A 331 0.54 -16.25 35.35
C ILE A 331 -0.84 -16.91 35.32
N ARG A 332 -1.18 -17.69 36.35
CA ARG A 332 -2.52 -18.28 36.47
C ARG A 332 -3.57 -17.20 36.67
N GLU A 333 -3.28 -16.19 37.49
CA GLU A 333 -4.18 -15.04 37.68
C GLU A 333 -4.39 -14.26 36.37
N ILE A 334 -3.33 -14.03 35.61
CA ILE A 334 -3.42 -13.42 34.28
C ILE A 334 -4.32 -14.27 33.37
N GLU A 335 -4.08 -15.59 33.29
CA GLU A 335 -4.91 -16.49 32.49
C GLU A 335 -6.38 -16.52 32.93
N GLU A 336 -6.66 -16.58 34.23
CA GLU A 336 -8.03 -16.59 34.77
C GLU A 336 -8.81 -15.30 34.46
N ILE A 337 -8.13 -14.16 34.41
CA ILE A 337 -8.77 -12.90 33.98
C ILE A 337 -9.02 -12.95 32.48
N LEU A 338 -8.02 -13.34 31.69
CA LEU A 338 -8.13 -13.33 30.24
C LEU A 338 -9.18 -14.35 29.73
N LYS A 339 -9.37 -15.49 30.41
CA LYS A 339 -10.39 -16.51 30.10
C LYS A 339 -11.83 -15.99 30.08
N LYS A 340 -12.09 -14.85 30.73
CA LYS A 340 -13.43 -14.22 30.75
C LYS A 340 -13.75 -13.49 29.44
N ASP A 341 -12.74 -13.18 28.64
CA ASP A 341 -12.90 -12.47 27.36
C ASP A 341 -12.98 -13.47 26.19
N ARG A 342 -13.95 -13.25 25.29
CA ARG A 342 -14.15 -14.08 24.11
C ARG A 342 -12.90 -14.16 23.22
N ARG A 343 -12.10 -13.10 23.13
CA ARG A 343 -10.87 -13.03 22.32
C ARG A 343 -9.82 -14.04 22.80
N TYR A 344 -9.81 -14.38 24.09
CA TYR A 344 -8.95 -15.42 24.63
C TYR A 344 -9.40 -16.82 24.19
N LEU A 345 -10.71 -17.07 24.18
CA LEU A 345 -11.31 -18.37 23.85
C LEU A 345 -11.17 -18.74 22.37
N VAL A 346 -11.13 -17.74 21.47
CA VAL A 346 -10.91 -17.98 20.02
C VAL A 346 -9.58 -18.72 19.76
N LEU A 347 -8.58 -18.53 20.62
CA LEU A 347 -7.26 -19.18 20.51
C LEU A 347 -7.14 -20.48 21.32
N ASP A 348 -8.24 -21.04 21.87
CA ASP A 348 -8.21 -22.27 22.69
C ASP A 348 -7.64 -23.48 21.94
N TYR A 349 -7.86 -23.57 20.64
CA TYR A 349 -7.31 -24.63 19.79
C TYR A 349 -5.80 -24.50 19.54
N MET A 350 -5.17 -23.41 20.01
CA MET A 350 -3.74 -23.13 19.84
C MET A 350 -3.11 -22.58 21.14
N PRO A 351 -3.07 -23.39 22.23
CA PRO A 351 -2.60 -22.94 23.54
C PRO A 351 -1.14 -22.48 23.54
N ASP A 352 -0.28 -23.08 22.69
CA ASP A 352 1.12 -22.70 22.55
C ASP A 352 1.30 -21.31 21.93
N GLU A 353 0.51 -20.99 20.89
CA GLU A 353 0.54 -19.66 20.27
C GLU A 353 -0.01 -18.61 21.24
N ARG A 354 -1.07 -18.92 22.00
CA ARG A 354 -1.59 -18.04 23.05
C ARG A 354 -0.53 -17.74 24.10
N THR A 355 0.12 -18.78 24.61
CA THR A 355 1.22 -18.66 25.59
C THR A 355 2.34 -17.78 25.04
N LYS A 356 2.76 -18.05 23.81
CA LYS A 356 3.80 -17.28 23.13
C LYS A 356 3.43 -15.80 23.01
N LEU A 357 2.18 -15.47 22.66
CA LEU A 357 1.70 -14.08 22.59
C LEU A 357 1.78 -13.38 23.95
N ILE A 358 1.35 -14.05 25.03
CA ILE A 358 1.45 -13.53 26.40
C ILE A 358 2.92 -13.25 26.74
N VAL A 359 3.80 -14.24 26.53
CA VAL A 359 5.23 -14.11 26.86
C VAL A 359 5.88 -12.98 26.05
N THR A 360 5.65 -12.91 24.74
CA THR A 360 6.18 -11.82 23.90
C THR A 360 5.69 -10.46 24.38
N TYR A 361 4.42 -10.34 24.78
CA TYR A 361 3.89 -9.08 25.31
C TYR A 361 4.54 -8.68 26.65
N LEU A 362 4.74 -9.63 27.56
CA LEU A 362 5.44 -9.40 28.82
C LEU A 362 6.89 -8.96 28.60
N GLU A 363 7.59 -9.58 27.65
CA GLU A 363 8.95 -9.18 27.27
C GLU A 363 9.00 -7.77 26.66
N ASP A 364 8.03 -7.43 25.82
CA ASP A 364 7.96 -6.09 25.21
C ASP A 364 7.66 -5.01 26.26
N LEU A 365 6.85 -5.31 27.28
CA LEU A 365 6.60 -4.41 28.40
C LEU A 365 7.84 -4.24 29.30
N ASP A 366 8.55 -5.32 29.62
CA ASP A 366 9.79 -5.25 30.41
C ASP A 366 10.87 -4.42 29.69
N LYS A 367 11.02 -4.60 28.36
CA LYS A 367 11.93 -3.78 27.53
C LYS A 367 11.55 -2.31 27.46
N ARG A 368 10.25 -2.01 27.38
CA ARG A 368 9.75 -0.61 27.36
C ARG A 368 9.94 0.08 28.71
N GLY A 369 9.96 -0.70 29.79
CA GLY A 369 10.04 -0.16 31.14
C GLY A 369 8.76 0.55 31.58
N PRO A 370 8.80 1.32 32.68
CA PRO A 370 7.62 2.05 33.16
C PRO A 370 7.14 3.05 32.11
N PRO A 371 5.81 3.28 31.98
CA PRO A 371 5.29 4.28 31.06
C PRO A 371 5.91 5.64 31.39
N PRO A 372 6.34 6.42 30.37
CA PRO A 372 6.94 7.72 30.61
C PRO A 372 5.95 8.62 31.36
N PRO A 373 6.44 9.50 32.26
CA PRO A 373 5.57 10.41 32.98
C PRO A 373 4.77 11.27 31.97
N PRO A 374 3.54 11.69 32.32
CA PRO A 374 2.67 12.47 31.42
C PRO A 374 3.28 13.80 30.93
N THR A 375 4.43 14.19 31.48
CA THR A 375 5.22 15.39 31.15
C THR A 375 6.36 15.13 30.16
N ALA A 376 6.61 13.89 29.73
CA ALA A 376 7.67 13.57 28.79
C ALA A 376 7.14 13.51 27.34
N SER A 377 7.41 14.55 26.56
CA SER A 377 7.19 14.55 25.10
C SER A 377 8.02 13.45 24.43
N GLU A 378 7.44 12.76 23.44
CA GLU A 378 8.08 11.63 22.73
C GLU A 378 9.48 11.99 22.20
N PRO A 379 10.51 11.15 22.41
CA PRO A 379 11.81 11.38 21.79
C PRO A 379 11.70 11.14 20.29
N THR A 380 11.95 12.18 19.49
CA THR A 380 12.04 12.09 18.03
C THR A 380 13.05 11.00 17.65
N ARG A 381 12.55 9.89 17.10
CA ARG A 381 13.40 8.79 16.62
C ARG A 381 14.31 9.30 15.50
N ARG A 382 15.61 9.44 15.77
CA ARG A 382 16.62 9.58 14.71
C ARG A 382 16.72 8.26 13.95
N PRO A 383 16.63 8.25 12.61
CA PRO A 383 16.90 7.06 11.82
C PRO A 383 18.39 6.72 11.94
N THR A 384 18.70 5.49 12.35
CA THR A 384 20.06 4.94 12.31
C THR A 384 20.48 4.77 10.86
N LYS A 385 21.69 5.25 10.55
CA LYS A 385 22.31 5.25 9.22
C LYS A 385 22.86 3.88 8.87
#